data_AF-A0A940XA04-F1
#
_entry.id   AF-A0A940XA04-F1
#
_cell.length_a   1.000
_cell.length_b   1.000
_cell.length_c   1.000
_cell.angle_alpha   90.00
_cell.angle_beta   90.00
_cell.angle_gamma   90.00
#
_symmetry.space_group_name_H-M   'P 1'
#
loop_
_entity.id
_entity.type
_entity.pdbx_description
1 polymer ?
#
loop_
_entity_poly.entity_id
_entity_poly.type
_entity_poly.pdbx_seq_one_letter_code
_entity_poly.pdbx_strand_id
1 'polypeptide(L)'
;MRVCREVSRWITENVQQPVENWINREERRCREQSCNWWCLCCNKWFCWIVVVAVLVVTWIIVAITKLITEVVCTIVGLILDLVGFVINLILSIPIIGGIIRTIINWVTEIIWRIVGLPDFLASLVGIRLPKKMYVKLIILNNNGTPHTDEASAIRGIRTAQNIFRTQCNVNLIYTGVCIPQLNTPESANNIDCGAGGFFSDWWIGGSYYELVSADCAFEDGLKRVVGYGSEIIAFVVQNITPRTTVGCSFAATHNYIVVEPSLTGIQSIAHEIGHSCLLPHIDGDRNNLMFPTISIDGTTGDLINFNMSNLQIATLRSSRHCVYI
;
A
#
# COMPACT_ATOMS: atom_id res chain seq x y z
N MET A 1 -4.43 9.28 -24.07
CA MET A 1 -3.78 8.40 -25.07
C MET A 1 -2.75 9.08 -26.01
N ARG A 2 -2.96 10.31 -26.52
CA ARG A 2 -2.02 10.97 -27.44
C ARG A 2 -0.63 11.20 -26.84
N VAL A 3 -0.59 11.73 -25.62
CA VAL A 3 0.65 12.00 -24.85
C VAL A 3 1.50 10.74 -24.67
N CYS A 4 0.89 9.58 -24.45
CA CYS A 4 1.58 8.31 -24.25
C CYS A 4 2.30 7.80 -25.50
N ARG A 5 1.68 7.99 -26.67
CA ARG A 5 2.31 7.64 -27.95
C ARG A 5 3.48 8.58 -28.25
N GLU A 6 3.37 9.85 -27.86
CA GLU A 6 4.44 10.83 -28.00
C GLU A 6 5.62 10.50 -27.08
N VAL A 7 5.40 10.14 -25.82
CA VAL A 7 6.47 9.74 -24.89
C VAL A 7 7.15 8.43 -25.33
N SER A 8 6.39 7.40 -25.73
CA SER A 8 6.98 6.14 -26.21
C SER A 8 7.82 6.33 -27.49
N ARG A 9 7.34 7.20 -28.40
CA ARG A 9 8.10 7.59 -29.59
C ARG A 9 9.37 8.36 -29.21
N TRP A 10 9.27 9.32 -28.29
CA TRP A 10 10.42 10.09 -27.81
C TRP A 10 11.49 9.21 -27.19
N ILE A 11 11.13 8.22 -26.35
CA ILE A 11 12.08 7.26 -25.76
C ILE A 11 12.81 6.48 -26.86
N THR A 12 12.07 6.03 -27.88
CA THR A 12 12.66 5.27 -28.99
C THR A 12 13.64 6.12 -29.79
N GLU A 13 13.28 7.36 -30.09
CA GLU A 13 14.10 8.28 -30.90
C GLU A 13 15.31 8.85 -30.12
N ASN A 14 15.16 9.17 -28.84
CA ASN A 14 16.16 9.92 -28.07
C ASN A 14 17.02 9.05 -27.14
N VAL A 15 16.59 7.84 -26.81
CA VAL A 15 17.37 6.94 -25.95
C VAL A 15 17.84 5.72 -26.73
N GLN A 16 16.93 5.02 -27.42
CA GLN A 16 17.28 3.75 -28.06
C GLN A 16 18.21 3.95 -29.27
N GLN A 17 17.83 4.83 -30.21
CA GLN A 17 18.64 5.06 -31.43
C GLN A 17 20.04 5.63 -31.14
N PRO A 18 20.25 6.62 -30.24
CA PRO A 18 21.58 7.14 -29.96
C PRO A 18 22.49 6.10 -29.32
N VAL A 19 21.96 5.23 -28.46
CA VAL A 19 22.73 4.16 -27.83
C VAL A 19 23.12 3.09 -28.84
N GLU A 20 22.21 2.65 -29.70
CA GLU A 20 22.55 1.73 -30.81
C GLU A 20 23.66 2.32 -31.70
N ASN A 21 23.58 3.62 -32.02
CA ASN A 21 24.60 4.32 -32.79
C ASN A 21 25.94 4.48 -32.06
N TRP A 22 25.93 4.56 -30.72
CA TRP A 22 27.16 4.59 -29.92
C TRP A 22 27.78 3.19 -29.85
N ILE A 23 26.98 2.15 -29.60
CA ILE A 23 27.43 0.75 -29.58
C ILE A 23 28.09 0.38 -30.91
N ASN A 24 27.45 0.70 -32.05
CA ASN A 24 28.02 0.44 -33.37
C ASN A 24 29.36 1.16 -33.62
N ARG A 25 29.52 2.36 -33.05
CA ARG A 25 30.78 3.12 -33.15
C ARG A 25 31.87 2.52 -32.25
N GLU A 26 31.51 2.12 -31.04
CA GLU A 26 32.46 1.52 -30.11
C GLU A 26 32.87 0.12 -30.54
N GLU A 27 31.96 -0.69 -31.08
CA GLU A 27 32.29 -2.00 -31.65
C GLU A 27 33.28 -1.89 -32.82
N ARG A 28 33.11 -0.88 -33.69
CA ARG A 28 34.09 -0.58 -34.75
C ARG A 28 35.45 -0.18 -34.15
N ARG A 29 35.46 0.72 -33.16
CA ARG A 29 36.70 1.14 -32.49
C ARG A 29 37.40 -0.03 -31.79
N CYS A 30 36.66 -0.92 -31.13
CA CYS A 30 37.16 -2.14 -30.50
C CYS A 30 37.69 -3.15 -31.54
N ARG A 31 37.11 -3.23 -32.74
CA ARG A 31 37.61 -4.07 -33.84
C ARG A 31 38.89 -3.53 -34.46
N GLU A 32 38.99 -2.21 -34.61
CA GLU A 32 40.11 -1.52 -35.27
C GLU A 32 41.31 -1.29 -34.36
N GLN A 33 41.14 -1.32 -33.03
CA GLN A 33 42.26 -1.22 -32.08
C GLN A 33 43.26 -2.37 -32.26
N SER A 34 44.52 -2.00 -32.44
CA SER A 34 45.62 -2.96 -32.56
C SER A 34 45.79 -3.77 -31.28
N CYS A 35 45.95 -5.09 -31.41
CA CYS A 35 46.17 -5.93 -30.24
C CYS A 35 47.49 -5.57 -29.57
N ASN A 36 47.41 -5.18 -28.29
CA ASN A 36 48.60 -5.07 -27.46
C ASN A 36 49.09 -6.47 -27.10
N TRP A 37 50.09 -6.93 -27.85
CA TRP A 37 50.63 -8.28 -27.77
C TRP A 37 51.26 -8.57 -26.39
N TRP A 38 51.81 -7.55 -25.73
CA TRP A 38 52.37 -7.63 -24.37
C TRP A 38 51.35 -7.95 -23.28
N CYS A 39 50.05 -7.80 -23.56
CA CYS A 39 48.96 -8.06 -22.63
C CYS A 39 47.98 -9.11 -23.20
N LEU A 40 48.46 -10.04 -24.04
CA LEU A 40 47.68 -11.19 -24.53
C LEU A 40 46.34 -10.81 -25.21
N CYS A 41 46.29 -9.64 -25.86
CA CYS A 41 45.07 -9.05 -26.43
C CYS A 41 43.92 -8.80 -25.41
N CYS A 42 44.19 -8.71 -24.10
CA CYS A 42 43.18 -8.45 -23.07
C CYS A 42 42.32 -7.21 -23.34
N ASN A 43 42.89 -6.19 -23.99
CA ASN A 43 42.16 -4.97 -24.38
C ASN A 43 40.96 -5.27 -25.28
N LYS A 44 41.05 -6.25 -26.18
CA LYS A 44 39.96 -6.58 -27.12
C LYS A 44 38.82 -7.33 -26.44
N TRP A 45 39.15 -8.24 -25.54
CA TRP A 45 38.16 -8.99 -24.76
C TRP A 45 37.46 -8.09 -23.73
N PHE A 46 38.20 -7.20 -23.06
CA PHE A 46 37.62 -6.22 -22.15
C PHE A 46 36.68 -5.24 -22.88
N CYS A 47 37.06 -4.76 -24.07
CA CYS A 47 36.21 -3.91 -24.90
C CYS A 47 34.88 -4.60 -25.26
N TRP A 48 34.94 -5.89 -25.63
CA TRP A 48 33.74 -6.68 -25.91
C TRP A 48 32.83 -6.84 -24.68
N ILE A 49 33.40 -7.13 -23.51
CA ILE A 49 32.63 -7.24 -22.26
C ILE A 49 31.93 -5.93 -21.92
N VAL A 50 32.63 -4.80 -22.01
CA VAL A 50 32.05 -3.48 -21.72
C VAL A 50 30.90 -3.19 -22.67
N VAL A 51 31.05 -3.47 -23.97
CA VAL A 51 29.98 -3.29 -24.96
C VAL A 51 28.77 -4.16 -24.65
N VAL A 52 28.98 -5.45 -24.36
CA VAL A 52 27.88 -6.38 -23.99
C VAL A 52 27.20 -5.94 -22.69
N ALA A 53 27.96 -5.52 -21.69
CA ALA A 53 27.41 -5.04 -20.42
C ALA A 53 26.55 -3.79 -20.62
N VAL A 54 27.03 -2.79 -21.38
CA VAL A 54 26.26 -1.58 -21.70
C VAL A 54 25.01 -1.93 -22.50
N LEU A 55 25.10 -2.87 -23.45
CA LEU A 55 23.96 -3.32 -24.25
C LEU A 55 22.89 -3.98 -23.37
N VAL A 56 23.28 -4.89 -22.49
CA VAL A 56 22.37 -5.57 -21.56
C VAL A 56 21.73 -4.56 -20.61
N VAL A 57 22.53 -3.67 -20.00
CA VAL A 57 22.02 -2.65 -19.06
C VAL A 57 21.05 -1.69 -19.76
N THR A 58 21.40 -1.18 -20.95
CA THR A 58 20.53 -0.27 -21.71
C THR A 58 19.23 -0.98 -22.12
N TRP A 59 19.34 -2.22 -22.60
CA TRP A 59 18.17 -3.00 -22.98
C TRP A 59 17.22 -3.21 -21.79
N ILE A 60 17.76 -3.54 -20.62
CA ILE A 60 16.98 -3.65 -19.38
C ILE A 60 16.31 -2.32 -19.05
N ILE A 61 17.04 -1.20 -19.07
CA ILE A 61 16.50 0.14 -18.75
C ILE A 61 15.38 0.52 -19.73
N VAL A 62 15.58 0.32 -21.04
CA VAL A 62 14.58 0.65 -22.05
C VAL A 62 13.34 -0.24 -21.93
N ALA A 63 13.53 -1.55 -21.70
CA ALA A 63 12.43 -2.48 -21.50
C ALA A 63 11.59 -2.09 -20.26
N ILE A 64 12.25 -1.81 -19.13
CA ILE A 64 11.59 -1.35 -17.90
C ILE A 64 10.87 -0.01 -18.14
N THR A 65 11.52 0.95 -18.78
CA THR A 65 10.92 2.29 -18.99
C THR A 65 9.71 2.22 -19.92
N LYS A 66 9.77 1.42 -20.99
CA LYS A 66 8.63 1.19 -21.89
C LYS A 66 7.47 0.53 -21.15
N LEU A 67 7.75 -0.52 -20.38
CA LEU A 67 6.74 -1.22 -19.58
C LEU A 67 6.08 -0.27 -18.57
N ILE A 68 6.86 0.49 -17.81
CA ILE A 68 6.35 1.48 -16.86
C ILE A 68 5.49 2.52 -17.58
N THR A 69 5.98 3.06 -18.70
CA THR A 69 5.24 4.09 -19.45
C THR A 69 3.89 3.56 -19.93
N GLU A 70 3.85 2.35 -20.49
CA GLU A 70 2.62 1.75 -21.01
C GLU A 70 1.62 1.44 -19.89
N VAL A 71 2.09 0.92 -18.76
CA VAL A 71 1.28 0.66 -17.56
C VAL A 71 0.71 1.97 -17.00
N VAL A 72 1.56 2.98 -16.78
CA VAL A 72 1.15 4.30 -16.30
C VAL A 72 0.12 4.92 -17.24
N CYS A 73 0.35 4.83 -18.55
CA CYS A 73 -0.51 5.43 -19.56
C CYS A 73 -1.90 4.79 -19.65
N THR A 74 -1.95 3.46 -19.57
CA THR A 74 -3.22 2.72 -19.55
C THR A 74 -4.02 3.10 -18.31
N ILE A 75 -3.33 3.20 -17.17
CA ILE A 75 -3.97 3.50 -15.89
C ILE A 75 -4.42 4.95 -15.81
N VAL A 76 -3.58 5.92 -16.19
CA VAL A 76 -3.98 7.34 -16.21
C VAL A 76 -5.16 7.55 -17.16
N GLY A 77 -5.21 6.85 -18.29
CA GLY A 77 -6.38 6.85 -19.17
C GLY A 77 -7.65 6.38 -18.45
N LEU A 78 -7.56 5.21 -17.80
CA LEU A 78 -8.67 4.62 -17.04
C LEU A 78 -9.13 5.55 -15.89
N ILE A 79 -8.19 6.19 -15.21
CA ILE A 79 -8.47 7.16 -14.13
C ILE A 79 -9.17 8.40 -14.69
N LEU A 80 -8.69 8.98 -15.79
CA LEU A 80 -9.30 10.18 -16.37
C LEU A 80 -10.73 9.90 -16.86
N ASP A 81 -10.96 8.71 -17.42
CA ASP A 81 -12.30 8.27 -17.84
C ASP A 81 -13.21 8.05 -16.63
N LEU A 82 -12.69 7.44 -15.55
CA LEU A 82 -13.41 7.28 -14.29
C LEU A 82 -13.73 8.63 -13.62
N VAL A 83 -12.76 9.55 -13.56
CA VAL A 83 -12.95 10.91 -13.04
C VAL A 83 -13.99 11.66 -13.88
N GLY A 84 -13.94 11.54 -15.21
CA GLY A 84 -14.94 12.10 -16.10
C GLY A 84 -16.34 11.53 -15.85
N PHE A 85 -16.45 10.21 -15.68
CA PHE A 85 -17.70 9.55 -15.29
C PHE A 85 -18.23 10.07 -13.95
N VAL A 86 -17.36 10.19 -12.95
CA VAL A 86 -17.69 10.66 -11.61
C VAL A 86 -18.10 12.13 -11.61
N ILE A 87 -17.39 13.01 -12.32
CA ILE A 87 -17.80 14.42 -12.46
C ILE A 87 -19.20 14.50 -13.08
N ASN A 88 -19.48 13.70 -14.11
CA ASN A 88 -20.82 13.64 -14.72
C ASN A 88 -21.88 13.08 -13.75
N LEU A 89 -21.53 12.10 -12.91
CA LEU A 89 -22.39 11.55 -11.86
C LEU A 89 -22.65 12.58 -10.73
N ILE A 90 -21.62 13.32 -10.33
CA ILE A 90 -21.66 14.36 -9.28
C ILE A 90 -22.57 15.51 -9.68
N LEU A 91 -22.52 15.91 -10.95
CA LEU A 91 -23.44 16.93 -11.48
C LEU A 91 -24.92 16.47 -11.45
N SER A 92 -25.20 15.20 -11.13
CA SER A 92 -26.55 14.64 -11.15
C SER A 92 -27.21 14.37 -9.79
N ILE A 93 -26.50 14.30 -8.64
CA ILE A 93 -27.09 13.85 -7.36
C ILE A 93 -26.46 14.53 -6.11
N PRO A 94 -27.23 15.04 -5.13
CA PRO A 94 -26.71 15.44 -3.81
C PRO A 94 -26.54 14.21 -2.87
N ILE A 95 -25.45 14.15 -2.08
CA ILE A 95 -24.89 13.01 -1.28
C ILE A 95 -23.67 12.36 -1.97
N ILE A 96 -22.57 13.12 -2.04
CA ILE A 96 -21.44 12.86 -2.96
C ILE A 96 -20.13 12.48 -2.22
N GLY A 97 -20.00 12.84 -0.94
CA GLY A 97 -18.71 12.83 -0.24
C GLY A 97 -18.08 11.44 -0.09
N GLY A 98 -18.86 10.40 0.23
CA GLY A 98 -18.37 9.04 0.41
C GLY A 98 -17.83 8.42 -0.89
N ILE A 99 -18.61 8.52 -1.98
CA ILE A 99 -18.27 7.93 -3.28
C ILE A 99 -16.98 8.56 -3.85
N ILE A 100 -16.85 9.89 -3.82
CA ILE A 100 -15.63 10.56 -4.28
C ILE A 100 -14.42 10.05 -3.50
N ARG A 101 -14.54 9.93 -2.18
CA ARG A 101 -13.43 9.50 -1.32
C ARG A 101 -12.98 8.08 -1.64
N THR A 102 -13.92 7.15 -1.76
CA THR A 102 -13.64 5.77 -2.15
C THR A 102 -12.88 5.73 -3.48
N ILE A 103 -13.32 6.52 -4.47
CA ILE A 103 -12.70 6.55 -5.80
C ILE A 103 -11.30 7.17 -5.74
N ILE A 104 -11.14 8.31 -5.08
CA ILE A 104 -9.82 8.95 -4.92
C ILE A 104 -8.85 8.00 -4.21
N ASN A 105 -9.29 7.33 -3.14
CA ASN A 105 -8.44 6.40 -2.41
C ASN A 105 -8.01 5.21 -3.28
N TRP A 106 -8.96 4.63 -4.02
CA TRP A 106 -8.69 3.52 -4.93
C TRP A 106 -7.73 3.93 -6.06
N VAL A 107 -7.97 5.09 -6.68
CA VAL A 107 -7.09 5.65 -7.71
C VAL A 107 -5.68 5.91 -7.17
N THR A 108 -5.59 6.56 -6.01
CA THR A 108 -4.32 6.84 -5.33
C THR A 108 -3.57 5.55 -5.02
N GLU A 109 -4.24 4.51 -4.52
CA GLU A 109 -3.61 3.20 -4.29
C GLU A 109 -3.03 2.63 -5.59
N ILE A 110 -3.80 2.63 -6.70
CA ILE A 110 -3.31 2.11 -7.98
C ILE A 110 -2.06 2.87 -8.44
N ILE A 111 -2.08 4.21 -8.37
CA ILE A 111 -0.92 5.03 -8.75
C ILE A 111 0.30 4.61 -7.93
N TRP A 112 0.16 4.52 -6.61
CA TRP A 112 1.27 4.15 -5.73
C TRP A 112 1.73 2.71 -5.90
N ARG A 113 0.85 1.79 -6.32
CA ARG A 113 1.23 0.42 -6.67
C ARG A 113 2.13 0.36 -7.90
N ILE A 114 1.87 1.18 -8.91
CA ILE A 114 2.74 1.25 -10.08
C ILE A 114 4.09 1.83 -9.69
N VAL A 115 4.10 2.93 -8.94
CA VAL A 115 5.34 3.56 -8.44
C VAL A 115 6.11 2.59 -7.54
N GLY A 116 5.41 1.79 -6.75
CA GLY A 116 5.96 0.77 -5.88
C GLY A 116 6.34 -0.55 -6.57
N LEU A 117 6.09 -0.71 -7.87
CA LEU A 117 6.36 -1.96 -8.60
C LEU A 117 7.83 -2.40 -8.52
N PRO A 118 8.84 -1.51 -8.62
CA PRO A 118 10.23 -1.92 -8.41
C PRO A 118 10.48 -2.49 -7.00
N ASP A 119 9.92 -1.88 -5.95
CA ASP A 119 10.05 -2.39 -4.58
C ASP A 119 9.27 -3.68 -4.38
N PHE A 120 8.11 -3.83 -5.04
CA PHE A 120 7.36 -5.08 -5.06
C PHE A 120 8.21 -6.21 -5.65
N LEU A 121 8.79 -6.01 -6.84
CA LEU A 121 9.65 -7.00 -7.49
C LEU A 121 10.92 -7.30 -6.67
N ALA A 122 11.55 -6.27 -6.11
CA ALA A 122 12.68 -6.43 -5.20
C ALA A 122 12.30 -7.26 -3.95
N SER A 123 11.15 -6.98 -3.37
CA SER A 123 10.63 -7.68 -2.18
C SER A 123 10.30 -9.15 -2.48
N LEU A 124 9.80 -9.45 -3.69
CA LEU A 124 9.53 -10.83 -4.14
C LEU A 124 10.80 -11.69 -4.17
N VAL A 125 11.93 -11.12 -4.59
CA VAL A 125 13.24 -11.80 -4.60
C VAL A 125 13.99 -11.71 -3.27
N GLY A 126 13.36 -11.13 -2.23
CA GLY A 126 13.90 -11.08 -0.86
C GLY A 126 14.65 -9.80 -0.51
N ILE A 127 14.77 -8.82 -1.41
CA ILE A 127 15.38 -7.52 -1.11
C ILE A 127 14.35 -6.65 -0.38
N ARG A 128 14.53 -6.50 0.93
CA ARG A 128 13.56 -5.80 1.81
C ARG A 128 14.24 -4.64 2.53
N LEU A 129 14.30 -3.48 1.88
CA LEU A 129 14.80 -2.26 2.53
C LEU A 129 13.86 -1.83 3.68
N PRO A 130 14.39 -1.31 4.80
CA PRO A 130 13.56 -0.82 5.90
C PRO A 130 12.58 0.25 5.43
N LYS A 131 11.31 0.08 5.80
CA LYS A 131 10.23 1.05 5.54
C LYS A 131 9.53 1.43 6.84
N LYS A 132 8.72 2.48 6.81
CA LYS A 132 7.86 2.91 7.92
C LYS A 132 6.40 2.99 7.49
N MET A 133 5.51 2.77 8.45
CA MET A 133 4.07 2.92 8.33
C MET A 133 3.58 3.63 9.61
N TYR A 134 2.53 4.43 9.52
CA TYR A 134 1.98 5.15 10.67
C TYR A 134 0.62 4.55 11.07
N VAL A 135 0.39 4.39 12.37
CA VAL A 135 -0.89 3.96 12.91
C VAL A 135 -1.32 4.86 14.07
N LYS A 136 -2.58 5.26 14.04
CA LYS A 136 -3.24 5.95 15.16
C LYS A 136 -4.36 5.10 15.72
N LEU A 137 -4.53 5.15 17.02
CA LEU A 137 -5.67 4.52 17.68
C LEU A 137 -6.73 5.58 17.98
N ILE A 138 -7.98 5.30 17.62
CA ILE A 138 -9.12 6.12 18.02
C ILE A 138 -10.11 5.22 18.75
N ILE A 139 -10.30 5.48 20.04
CA ILE A 139 -11.26 4.73 20.86
C ILE A 139 -12.57 5.50 20.85
N LEU A 140 -13.57 4.95 20.15
CA LEU A 140 -14.88 5.57 20.12
C LEU A 140 -15.54 5.48 21.50
N ASN A 141 -16.50 6.38 21.72
CA ASN A 141 -17.24 6.46 22.96
C ASN A 141 -18.73 6.18 22.72
N ASN A 142 -19.42 5.75 23.77
CA ASN A 142 -20.87 5.77 23.86
C ASN A 142 -21.26 6.72 25.01
N ASN A 143 -21.85 7.86 24.66
CA ASN A 143 -22.24 8.91 25.62
C ASN A 143 -21.06 9.35 26.52
N GLY A 144 -19.90 9.61 25.91
CA GLY A 144 -18.69 10.04 26.61
C GLY A 144 -17.93 8.93 27.35
N THR A 145 -18.45 7.70 27.38
CA THR A 145 -17.73 6.54 27.96
C THR A 145 -16.97 5.80 26.85
N PRO A 146 -15.63 5.68 26.91
CA PRO A 146 -14.86 4.97 25.90
C PRO A 146 -15.14 3.46 25.92
N HIS A 147 -15.11 2.81 24.75
CA HIS A 147 -15.38 1.36 24.65
C HIS A 147 -14.31 0.46 25.27
N THR A 148 -13.09 0.95 25.40
CA THR A 148 -11.99 0.23 26.04
C THR A 148 -11.01 1.20 26.67
N ASP A 149 -10.14 0.71 27.54
CA ASP A 149 -9.02 1.48 28.06
C ASP A 149 -7.86 1.50 27.06
N GLU A 150 -7.08 2.59 27.08
CA GLU A 150 -5.93 2.76 26.19
C GLU A 150 -4.89 1.63 26.34
N ALA A 151 -4.65 1.17 27.57
CA ALA A 151 -3.63 0.16 27.84
C ALA A 151 -3.99 -1.19 27.19
N SER A 152 -5.28 -1.52 27.12
CA SER A 152 -5.78 -2.70 26.43
C SER A 152 -5.55 -2.61 24.93
N ALA A 153 -5.95 -1.52 24.28
CA ALA A 153 -5.83 -1.36 22.84
C ALA A 153 -4.37 -1.25 22.36
N ILE A 154 -3.47 -0.65 23.16
CA ILE A 154 -2.04 -0.58 22.86
C ILE A 154 -1.40 -1.97 22.74
N ARG A 155 -1.90 -3.00 23.45
CA ARG A 155 -1.35 -4.36 23.31
C ARG A 155 -1.46 -4.84 21.87
N GLY A 156 -2.60 -4.64 21.22
CA GLY A 156 -2.80 -5.01 19.82
C GLY A 156 -1.86 -4.27 18.86
N ILE A 157 -1.66 -2.97 19.10
CA ILE A 157 -0.70 -2.16 18.33
C ILE A 157 0.72 -2.70 18.47
N ARG A 158 1.18 -3.02 19.69
CA ARG A 158 2.53 -3.58 19.92
C ARG A 158 2.70 -4.92 19.22
N THR A 159 1.68 -5.75 19.22
CA THR A 159 1.71 -7.02 18.49
C THR A 159 1.83 -6.78 16.99
N ALA A 160 1.04 -5.84 16.42
CA ALA A 160 1.16 -5.45 15.02
C ALA A 160 2.56 -4.88 14.69
N GLN A 161 3.13 -4.05 15.56
CA GLN A 161 4.50 -3.55 15.41
C GLN A 161 5.52 -4.67 15.34
N ASN A 162 5.41 -5.67 16.22
CA ASN A 162 6.31 -6.82 16.22
C ASN A 162 6.18 -7.64 14.93
N ILE A 163 4.94 -7.92 14.49
CA ILE A 163 4.67 -8.69 13.27
C ILE A 163 5.25 -8.00 12.04
N PHE A 164 4.92 -6.72 11.80
CA PHE A 164 5.41 -6.03 10.60
C PHE A 164 6.91 -5.78 10.61
N ARG A 165 7.50 -5.57 11.80
CA ARG A 165 8.95 -5.44 11.92
C ARG A 165 9.66 -6.74 11.60
N THR A 166 9.21 -7.87 12.16
CA THR A 166 9.85 -9.17 12.01
C THR A 166 9.60 -9.81 10.65
N GLN A 167 8.36 -9.76 10.15
CA GLN A 167 7.98 -10.42 8.90
C GLN A 167 8.29 -9.57 7.67
N CYS A 168 8.02 -8.26 7.74
CA CYS A 168 8.03 -7.37 6.56
C CYS A 168 9.21 -6.39 6.50
N ASN A 169 10.02 -6.28 7.56
CA ASN A 169 10.99 -5.19 7.74
C ASN A 169 10.35 -3.79 7.58
N VAL A 170 9.15 -3.64 8.16
CA VAL A 170 8.40 -2.38 8.20
C VAL A 170 8.25 -1.94 9.65
N ASN A 171 8.71 -0.74 9.96
CA ASN A 171 8.54 -0.12 11.27
C ASN A 171 7.17 0.54 11.37
N LEU A 172 6.25 -0.06 12.11
CA LEU A 172 4.94 0.53 12.38
C LEU A 172 5.08 1.54 13.54
N ILE A 173 4.87 2.82 13.23
CA ILE A 173 5.01 3.94 14.16
C ILE A 173 3.65 4.27 14.73
N TYR A 174 3.49 4.09 16.04
CA TYR A 174 2.30 4.50 16.77
C TYR A 174 2.35 5.99 17.08
N THR A 175 1.34 6.74 16.65
CA THR A 175 1.27 8.21 16.80
C THR A 175 0.41 8.67 17.98
N GLY A 176 -0.14 7.73 18.75
CA GLY A 176 -0.91 8.00 19.96
C GLY A 176 -2.37 7.55 19.87
N VAL A 177 -3.11 7.85 20.94
CA VAL A 177 -4.54 7.58 21.06
C VAL A 177 -5.34 8.88 20.96
N CYS A 178 -6.55 8.81 20.43
CA CYS A 178 -7.55 9.85 20.59
C CYS A 178 -8.87 9.26 21.08
N ILE A 179 -9.54 9.96 21.98
CA ILE A 179 -10.93 9.68 22.35
C ILE A 179 -11.74 10.89 21.88
N PRO A 180 -12.63 10.75 20.88
CA PRO A 180 -13.38 11.88 20.37
C PRO A 180 -14.30 12.43 21.46
N GLN A 181 -14.47 13.76 21.46
CA GLN A 181 -15.41 14.43 22.37
C GLN A 181 -16.87 14.27 21.93
N LEU A 182 -17.08 14.12 20.62
CA LEU A 182 -18.41 13.93 20.05
C LEU A 182 -18.91 12.51 20.35
N ASN A 183 -20.20 12.38 20.66
CA ASN A 183 -20.81 11.07 20.84
C ASN A 183 -20.86 10.32 19.52
N THR A 184 -20.47 9.05 19.55
CA THR A 184 -20.45 8.21 18.36
C THR A 184 -21.87 7.82 17.96
N PRO A 185 -22.31 8.11 16.71
CA PRO A 185 -23.62 7.71 16.24
C PRO A 185 -23.72 6.18 16.15
N GLU A 186 -24.93 5.64 16.27
CA GLU A 186 -25.16 4.19 16.22
C GLU A 186 -24.61 3.54 14.94
N SER A 187 -24.71 4.25 13.81
CA SER A 187 -24.17 3.83 12.51
C SER A 187 -22.65 3.75 12.45
N ALA A 188 -21.92 4.39 13.37
CA ALA A 188 -20.47 4.28 13.50
C ALA A 188 -20.06 3.37 14.67
N ASN A 189 -20.99 2.97 15.55
CA ASN A 189 -20.73 2.02 16.62
C ASN A 189 -20.97 0.56 16.22
N ASN A 190 -21.90 0.34 15.27
CA ASN A 190 -22.27 -0.98 14.78
C ASN A 190 -21.94 -1.08 13.29
N ILE A 191 -20.90 -1.85 12.96
CA ILE A 191 -20.38 -1.93 11.59
C ILE A 191 -20.66 -3.30 10.99
N ASP A 192 -21.22 -3.29 9.78
CA ASP A 192 -21.38 -4.51 8.99
C ASP A 192 -20.14 -4.79 8.14
N CYS A 193 -19.35 -5.79 8.50
CA CYS A 193 -18.17 -6.25 7.77
C CYS A 193 -18.55 -7.09 6.54
N GLY A 194 -19.39 -6.52 5.69
CA GLY A 194 -19.81 -7.09 4.43
C GLY A 194 -19.98 -6.01 3.37
N ALA A 195 -20.57 -6.39 2.24
CA ALA A 195 -20.90 -5.44 1.19
C ALA A 195 -21.87 -4.34 1.70
N GLY A 196 -22.77 -4.69 2.63
CA GLY A 196 -23.72 -3.76 3.23
C GLY A 196 -23.04 -2.61 3.97
N GLY A 197 -22.06 -2.92 4.83
CA GLY A 197 -21.33 -1.88 5.55
C GLY A 197 -20.33 -1.09 4.71
N PHE A 198 -19.78 -1.67 3.65
CA PHE A 198 -19.02 -0.91 2.66
C PHE A 198 -19.84 0.25 2.08
N PHE A 199 -21.11 0.00 1.74
CA PHE A 199 -22.01 1.04 1.25
C PHE A 199 -22.59 1.92 2.36
N SER A 200 -22.75 1.40 3.58
CA SER A 200 -23.21 2.22 4.72
C SER A 200 -22.20 3.30 5.10
N ASP A 201 -20.92 3.07 4.79
CA ASP A 201 -19.85 4.04 5.01
C ASP A 201 -20.00 5.30 4.13
N TRP A 202 -20.74 5.22 3.03
CA TRP A 202 -21.03 6.39 2.20
C TRP A 202 -21.99 7.39 2.85
N TRP A 203 -22.56 7.03 4.00
CA TRP A 203 -23.55 7.81 4.73
C TRP A 203 -22.99 8.39 6.03
N ILE A 204 -23.78 8.33 7.11
CA ILE A 204 -23.52 8.99 8.39
C ILE A 204 -22.31 8.37 9.10
N GLY A 205 -22.17 7.04 9.04
CA GLY A 205 -21.07 6.30 9.67
C GLY A 205 -19.70 6.76 9.17
N GLY A 206 -19.45 6.68 7.87
CA GLY A 206 -18.17 7.09 7.29
C GLY A 206 -17.93 8.58 7.35
N SER A 207 -18.98 9.40 7.22
CA SER A 207 -18.85 10.85 7.44
C SER A 207 -18.38 11.17 8.86
N TYR A 208 -18.84 10.41 9.86
CA TYR A 208 -18.38 10.56 11.23
C TYR A 208 -16.93 10.11 11.40
N TYR A 209 -16.53 8.95 10.84
CA TYR A 209 -15.13 8.52 10.89
C TYR A 209 -14.19 9.54 10.29
N GLU A 210 -14.61 10.19 9.22
CA GLU A 210 -13.81 11.18 8.50
C GLU A 210 -13.73 12.51 9.25
N LEU A 211 -14.80 12.90 9.94
CA LEU A 211 -14.78 14.03 10.86
C LEU A 211 -13.84 13.75 12.04
N VAL A 212 -13.98 12.61 12.70
CA VAL A 212 -13.17 12.24 13.86
C VAL A 212 -11.71 12.06 13.46
N SER A 213 -11.41 11.44 12.33
CA SER A 213 -10.03 11.33 11.84
C SER A 213 -9.43 12.67 11.43
N ALA A 214 -10.22 13.63 10.95
CA ALA A 214 -9.72 14.97 10.68
C ALA A 214 -9.40 15.77 11.97
N ASP A 215 -10.11 15.50 13.06
CA ASP A 215 -9.92 16.15 14.36
C ASP A 215 -8.81 15.47 15.18
N CYS A 216 -8.81 14.15 15.18
CA CYS A 216 -7.92 13.32 15.98
C CYS A 216 -6.64 12.89 15.27
N ALA A 217 -6.62 12.77 13.94
CA ALA A 217 -5.50 12.18 13.19
C ALA A 217 -4.90 13.18 12.18
N PHE A 218 -3.67 12.88 11.74
CA PHE A 218 -2.85 13.70 10.84
C PHE A 218 -2.39 15.05 11.41
N GLU A 219 -1.09 15.17 11.69
CA GLU A 219 -0.46 16.47 11.98
C GLU A 219 -0.38 17.35 10.71
N ASP A 220 -0.25 16.73 9.53
CA ASP A 220 -0.11 17.40 8.24
C ASP A 220 -1.28 17.07 7.31
N GLY A 221 -2.04 18.09 6.90
CA GLY A 221 -3.15 17.92 5.94
C GLY A 221 -2.73 17.34 4.58
N LEU A 222 -1.44 17.44 4.22
CA LEU A 222 -0.92 16.93 2.95
C LEU A 222 -0.90 15.39 2.88
N LYS A 223 -0.57 14.70 3.98
CA LYS A 223 -0.61 13.22 4.04
C LYS A 223 -2.03 12.69 3.93
N ARG A 224 -3.00 13.44 4.45
CA ARG A 224 -4.44 13.15 4.33
C ARG A 224 -4.92 13.28 2.87
N VAL A 225 -4.45 14.28 2.14
CA VAL A 225 -4.90 14.57 0.76
C VAL A 225 -4.22 13.68 -0.27
N VAL A 226 -2.89 13.52 -0.18
CA VAL A 226 -2.11 12.74 -1.17
C VAL A 226 -2.20 11.24 -0.91
N GLY A 227 -2.52 10.83 0.32
CA GLY A 227 -2.65 9.42 0.71
C GLY A 227 -1.33 8.65 0.73
N TYR A 228 -0.20 9.27 0.39
CA TYR A 228 1.12 8.65 0.45
C TYR A 228 1.70 8.76 1.84
N GLY A 229 2.04 7.62 2.44
CA GLY A 229 2.40 7.55 3.86
C GLY A 229 1.28 8.04 4.75
N SER A 230 0.03 7.96 4.28
CA SER A 230 -1.12 8.23 5.14
C SER A 230 -1.14 7.24 6.27
N GLU A 231 -1.46 7.77 7.44
CA GLU A 231 -1.70 7.00 8.64
C GLU A 231 -2.90 6.08 8.48
N ILE A 232 -2.76 4.84 8.94
CA ILE A 232 -3.87 3.90 9.10
C ILE A 232 -4.48 4.14 10.48
N ILE A 233 -5.78 4.38 10.52
CA ILE A 233 -6.49 4.68 11.75
C ILE A 233 -7.20 3.42 12.24
N ALA A 234 -6.89 2.97 13.45
CA ALA A 234 -7.59 1.88 14.10
C ALA A 234 -8.71 2.42 14.98
N PHE A 235 -9.96 2.27 14.54
CA PHE A 235 -11.13 2.63 15.32
C PHE A 235 -11.56 1.46 16.20
N VAL A 236 -11.68 1.69 17.50
CA VAL A 236 -12.32 0.73 18.41
C VAL A 236 -13.82 1.03 18.46
N VAL A 237 -14.62 0.14 17.88
CA VAL A 237 -16.08 0.27 17.73
C VAL A 237 -16.79 -0.66 18.71
N GLN A 238 -18.10 -0.46 18.93
CA GLN A 238 -18.84 -1.28 19.90
C GLN A 238 -19.01 -2.73 19.43
N ASN A 239 -19.38 -2.92 18.16
CA ASN A 239 -19.78 -4.22 17.65
C ASN A 239 -19.60 -4.29 16.13
N ILE A 240 -19.15 -5.46 15.65
CA ILE A 240 -18.96 -5.74 14.23
C ILE A 240 -19.83 -6.95 13.84
N THR A 241 -20.58 -6.83 12.75
CA THR A 241 -21.39 -7.92 12.19
C THR A 241 -20.75 -8.48 10.93
N PRO A 242 -20.94 -9.77 10.60
CA PRO A 242 -21.62 -10.80 11.38
C PRO A 242 -20.88 -11.14 12.69
N ARG A 243 -21.57 -11.73 13.69
CA ARG A 243 -21.01 -11.98 15.04
C ARG A 243 -19.72 -12.83 15.09
N THR A 244 -19.32 -13.41 13.96
CA THR A 244 -18.08 -14.19 13.82
C THR A 244 -16.87 -13.31 13.48
N THR A 245 -17.06 -12.01 13.22
CA THR A 245 -15.99 -11.07 12.87
C THR A 245 -15.77 -10.08 14.01
N VAL A 246 -14.51 -9.93 14.42
CA VAL A 246 -14.09 -9.04 15.52
C VAL A 246 -13.28 -7.83 15.03
N GLY A 247 -13.02 -7.79 13.72
CA GLY A 247 -12.35 -6.71 13.01
C GLY A 247 -12.92 -6.58 11.61
N CYS A 248 -12.73 -5.41 11.02
CA CYS A 248 -13.04 -5.19 9.63
C CYS A 248 -12.14 -4.14 8.98
N SER A 249 -11.87 -4.36 7.71
CA SER A 249 -11.20 -3.43 6.83
C SER A 249 -11.87 -3.43 5.46
N PHE A 250 -12.14 -2.25 4.93
CA PHE A 250 -12.68 -2.07 3.59
C PHE A 250 -11.57 -2.01 2.51
N ALA A 251 -10.47 -2.72 2.77
CA ALA A 251 -9.29 -2.76 1.91
C ALA A 251 -8.70 -1.35 1.64
N ALA A 252 -8.05 -1.15 0.48
CA ALA A 252 -7.38 0.12 0.16
C ALA A 252 -8.33 1.30 -0.12
N THR A 253 -9.64 1.11 0.01
CA THR A 253 -10.62 2.19 -0.23
C THR A 253 -10.71 3.17 0.92
N HIS A 254 -10.23 2.80 2.12
CA HIS A 254 -10.24 3.62 3.32
C HIS A 254 -8.85 3.62 3.97
N ASN A 255 -8.55 4.68 4.72
CA ASN A 255 -7.31 4.79 5.51
C ASN A 255 -7.53 4.35 6.96
N TYR A 256 -8.51 3.51 7.22
CA TYR A 256 -8.86 3.08 8.56
C TYR A 256 -9.31 1.62 8.58
N ILE A 257 -9.24 1.06 9.78
CA ILE A 257 -9.77 -0.25 10.15
C ILE A 257 -10.69 -0.08 11.35
N VAL A 258 -11.60 -1.01 11.56
CA VAL A 258 -12.44 -1.07 12.75
C VAL A 258 -12.17 -2.38 13.48
N VAL A 259 -12.13 -2.32 14.81
CA VAL A 259 -11.92 -3.49 15.68
C VAL A 259 -12.83 -3.40 16.90
N GLU A 260 -13.24 -4.56 17.41
CA GLU A 260 -13.97 -4.63 18.67
C GLU A 260 -13.04 -4.46 19.88
N PRO A 261 -13.55 -4.01 21.04
CA PRO A 261 -12.77 -3.85 22.27
C PRO A 261 -12.37 -5.20 22.91
N SER A 262 -12.83 -6.32 22.36
CA SER A 262 -12.46 -7.66 22.81
C SER A 262 -10.96 -7.92 22.61
N LEU A 263 -10.37 -8.80 23.42
CA LEU A 263 -8.95 -9.18 23.25
C LEU A 263 -8.68 -9.69 21.83
N THR A 264 -9.62 -10.46 21.28
CA THR A 264 -9.64 -10.94 19.88
C THR A 264 -9.70 -9.81 18.86
N GLY A 265 -10.54 -8.79 19.07
CA GLY A 265 -10.59 -7.62 18.19
C GLY A 265 -9.32 -6.78 18.26
N ILE A 266 -8.79 -6.52 19.45
CA ILE A 266 -7.54 -5.77 19.62
C ILE A 266 -6.37 -6.50 18.94
N GLN A 267 -6.34 -7.83 18.99
CA GLN A 267 -5.29 -8.61 18.33
C GLN A 267 -5.49 -8.75 16.82
N SER A 268 -6.68 -8.45 16.29
CA SER A 268 -6.94 -8.43 14.85
C SER A 268 -6.34 -7.22 14.15
N ILE A 269 -5.88 -6.19 14.87
CA ILE A 269 -5.33 -4.95 14.27
C ILE A 269 -4.31 -5.24 13.16
N ALA A 270 -3.37 -6.18 13.39
CA ALA A 270 -2.38 -6.54 12.37
C ALA A 270 -3.01 -7.18 11.12
N HIS A 271 -4.01 -8.03 11.32
CA HIS A 271 -4.77 -8.68 10.25
C HIS A 271 -5.55 -7.64 9.42
N GLU A 272 -6.26 -6.73 10.09
CA GLU A 272 -7.04 -5.68 9.42
C GLU A 272 -6.15 -4.67 8.69
N ILE A 273 -4.99 -4.30 9.24
CA ILE A 273 -3.99 -3.49 8.52
C ILE A 273 -3.54 -4.23 7.25
N GLY A 274 -3.37 -5.56 7.33
CA GLY A 274 -3.08 -6.40 6.18
C GLY A 274 -4.12 -6.25 5.07
N HIS A 275 -5.41 -6.29 5.40
CA HIS A 275 -6.49 -6.03 4.46
C HIS A 275 -6.43 -4.62 3.86
N SER A 276 -6.17 -3.58 4.67
CA SER A 276 -6.00 -2.20 4.16
C SER A 276 -4.85 -2.10 3.14
N CYS A 277 -3.87 -2.99 3.25
CA CYS A 277 -2.75 -3.12 2.31
C CYS A 277 -3.01 -4.13 1.17
N LEU A 278 -4.27 -4.47 0.87
CA LEU A 278 -4.73 -5.39 -0.18
C LEU A 278 -4.31 -6.85 0.01
N LEU A 279 -4.11 -7.31 1.25
CA LEU A 279 -3.93 -8.72 1.50
C LEU A 279 -5.30 -9.42 1.60
N PRO A 280 -5.58 -10.47 0.79
CA PRO A 280 -6.79 -11.27 0.94
C PRO A 280 -6.62 -12.30 2.06
N HIS A 281 -7.73 -12.89 2.50
CA HIS A 281 -7.69 -14.06 3.38
C HIS A 281 -6.93 -15.23 2.76
N ILE A 282 -6.29 -16.04 3.60
CA ILE A 282 -5.61 -17.28 3.23
C ILE A 282 -6.14 -18.39 4.12
N ASP A 283 -6.99 -19.26 3.59
CA ASP A 283 -7.66 -20.32 4.37
C ASP A 283 -6.78 -21.56 4.60
N GLY A 284 -5.68 -21.69 3.86
CA GLY A 284 -4.86 -22.90 3.82
C GLY A 284 -3.80 -23.02 4.92
N ASP A 285 -3.52 -21.96 5.67
CA ASP A 285 -2.46 -21.92 6.68
C ASP A 285 -2.91 -21.13 7.91
N ARG A 286 -3.14 -21.84 9.03
CA ARG A 286 -3.60 -21.24 10.30
C ARG A 286 -2.58 -20.33 10.96
N ASN A 287 -1.31 -20.47 10.59
CA ASN A 287 -0.23 -19.62 11.09
C ASN A 287 -0.01 -18.42 10.17
N ASN A 288 -0.77 -18.28 9.08
CA ASN A 288 -0.68 -17.11 8.23
C ASN A 288 -1.35 -15.90 8.90
N LEU A 289 -0.74 -14.72 8.80
CA LEU A 289 -1.35 -13.49 9.33
C LEU A 289 -2.76 -13.26 8.79
N MET A 290 -3.01 -13.65 7.53
CA MET A 290 -4.28 -13.45 6.85
C MET A 290 -5.23 -14.65 6.96
N PHE A 291 -5.01 -15.56 7.90
CA PHE A 291 -6.00 -16.60 8.19
C PHE A 291 -7.26 -15.95 8.81
N PRO A 292 -8.48 -16.22 8.31
CA PRO A 292 -9.69 -15.48 8.69
C PRO A 292 -10.13 -15.70 10.15
N THR A 293 -9.52 -16.64 10.87
CA THR A 293 -9.83 -16.93 12.27
C THR A 293 -8.60 -16.73 13.13
N ILE A 294 -8.64 -15.73 14.01
CA ILE A 294 -7.52 -15.46 14.91
C ILE A 294 -7.47 -16.54 15.99
N SER A 295 -6.34 -17.27 16.03
CA SER A 295 -6.04 -18.21 17.10
C SER A 295 -5.16 -17.50 18.13
N ILE A 296 -5.72 -17.24 19.31
CA ILE A 296 -4.98 -16.67 20.44
C ILE A 296 -4.48 -17.81 21.31
N ASP A 297 -3.21 -17.75 21.73
CA ASP A 297 -2.76 -18.58 22.84
C ASP A 297 -3.45 -18.12 24.12
N GLY A 298 -4.40 -18.93 24.61
CA GLY A 298 -5.19 -18.63 25.80
C GLY A 298 -4.40 -18.51 27.11
N THR A 299 -3.09 -18.80 27.11
CA THR A 299 -2.23 -18.70 28.31
C THR A 299 -1.42 -17.41 28.38
N THR A 300 -0.98 -16.88 27.24
CA THR A 300 -0.16 -15.65 27.16
C THR A 300 -0.95 -14.46 26.62
N GLY A 301 -2.06 -14.71 25.92
CA GLY A 301 -2.74 -13.68 25.15
C GLY A 301 -1.85 -13.15 24.02
N ASP A 302 -0.80 -13.86 23.63
CA ASP A 302 0.04 -13.49 22.50
C ASP A 302 -0.42 -14.22 21.24
N LEU A 303 -0.20 -13.58 20.10
CA LEU A 303 -0.47 -14.20 18.80
C LEU A 303 0.60 -15.25 18.48
N ILE A 304 0.16 -16.40 17.97
CA ILE A 304 1.06 -17.46 17.45
C ILE A 304 1.98 -16.82 16.39
N ASN A 305 3.25 -17.26 16.32
CA ASN A 305 4.20 -16.81 15.31
C ASN A 305 3.57 -16.80 13.92
N PHE A 306 3.23 -15.61 13.43
CA PHE A 306 2.64 -15.48 12.10
C PHE A 306 3.70 -15.60 11.03
N ASN A 307 3.31 -16.24 9.94
CA ASN A 307 4.08 -16.29 8.72
C ASN A 307 3.38 -15.46 7.63
N MET A 308 4.18 -14.84 6.77
CA MET A 308 3.71 -14.19 5.56
C MET A 308 4.55 -14.68 4.39
N SER A 309 3.90 -15.07 3.30
CA SER A 309 4.60 -15.43 2.06
C SER A 309 5.32 -14.21 1.47
N ASN A 310 6.34 -14.44 0.63
CA ASN A 310 7.04 -13.36 -0.09
C ASN A 310 6.06 -12.49 -0.89
N LEU A 311 5.03 -13.08 -1.47
CA LEU A 311 3.99 -12.36 -2.20
C LEU A 311 3.20 -11.43 -1.27
N GLN A 312 2.75 -11.92 -0.11
CA GLN A 312 2.05 -11.08 0.87
C GLN A 312 2.94 -9.95 1.38
N ILE A 313 4.21 -10.24 1.67
CA ILE A 313 5.18 -9.24 2.12
C ILE A 313 5.40 -8.17 1.05
N ALA A 314 5.60 -8.58 -0.21
CA ALA A 314 5.78 -7.65 -1.32
C ALA A 314 4.52 -6.80 -1.57
N THR A 315 3.34 -7.41 -1.52
CA THR A 315 2.06 -6.71 -1.63
C THR A 315 1.91 -5.70 -0.49
N LEU A 316 2.14 -6.07 0.77
CA LEU A 316 2.03 -5.12 1.87
C LEU A 316 3.01 -3.94 1.71
N ARG A 317 4.28 -4.22 1.39
CA ARG A 317 5.34 -3.21 1.29
C ARG A 317 5.15 -2.22 0.14
N SER A 318 4.39 -2.60 -0.89
CA SER A 318 4.07 -1.76 -2.05
C SER A 318 2.77 -0.95 -1.88
N SER A 319 2.09 -1.07 -0.74
CA SER A 319 0.94 -0.22 -0.41
C SER A 319 1.36 1.24 -0.22
N ARG A 320 0.43 2.18 -0.50
CA ARG A 320 0.64 3.63 -0.27
C ARG A 320 0.99 3.99 1.17
N HIS A 321 0.63 3.14 2.13
CA HIS A 321 0.90 3.34 3.56
C HIS A 321 2.35 3.02 3.96
N CYS A 322 3.07 2.28 3.12
CA CYS A 322 4.46 1.85 3.36
C CYS A 322 5.46 2.77 2.65
N VAL A 323 6.10 3.67 3.39
CA VAL A 323 7.03 4.66 2.84
C VAL A 323 8.47 4.42 3.30
N TYR A 324 9.44 4.92 2.54
CA TYR A 324 10.84 4.87 2.95
C TYR A 324 11.13 5.86 4.08
N ILE A 325 12.21 5.59 4.81
CA ILE A 325 12.68 6.40 5.95
C ILE A 325 13.03 7.80 5.48
#